data_AF-A0A350ILV8-F1
#
_entry.id   AF-A0A350ILV8-F1
#
_cell.length_a   1.000
_cell.length_b   1.000
_cell.length_c   1.000
_cell.angle_alpha   90.00
_cell.angle_beta   90.00
_cell.angle_gamma   90.00
#
_symmetry.space_group_name_H-M   'P 1'
#
loop_
_entity.id
_entity.type
_entity.pdbx_description
1 polymer ?
#
loop_
_entity_poly.entity_id
_entity_poly.type
_entity_poly.pdbx_seq_one_letter_code
_entity_poly.pdbx_strand_id
1 'polypeptide(L)'
;MILAILFSIIVILLLFKIDSVNIQKLKIDYKRQFFIIVSIITLAMLILVIATPDTSQVGRLPAINEWLANLLSGKFPYNTPANPSSFPMMFIIALPFYLIGELGFMEVLGFVIFAIIVFYYSITMKDIVMRLFLLLTLPMFYYEILVRSELFFNVVLVILAVLFTKKYLLQNKINLPFILTAILYGLLLSTRLIAGIVIAIFILYFFRSNYRQMIIFSAICILSFIATIVPFIIWDTQYFLHKGPFSVQSLYLPKIVILLAPLVIIFFVKYLRNIRDVFFYIGAVLFVLVAISFSLHCINYGFYESIFERSSYFDIGYFIFPIPFFIFSINSKLEVN
;
A
#
# COMPACT_ATOMS: atom_id res chain seq x y z
N MET A 1 4.09 -10.65 -19.76
CA MET A 1 3.18 -11.71 -19.28
C MET A 1 3.86 -13.08 -19.16
N ILE A 2 4.47 -13.65 -20.21
CA ILE A 2 5.11 -14.97 -20.17
C ILE A 2 6.26 -15.05 -19.14
N LEU A 3 7.12 -14.03 -19.06
CA LEU A 3 8.18 -13.93 -18.04
C LEU A 3 7.63 -13.88 -16.60
N ALA A 4 6.52 -13.18 -16.37
CA ALA A 4 5.87 -13.13 -15.06
C ALA A 4 5.25 -14.48 -14.68
N ILE A 5 4.67 -15.19 -15.65
CA ILE A 5 4.13 -16.55 -15.45
C ILE A 5 5.27 -17.54 -15.15
N LEU A 6 6.36 -17.52 -15.93
CA LEU A 6 7.54 -18.34 -15.69
C LEU A 6 8.17 -18.05 -14.31
N PHE A 7 8.25 -16.78 -13.94
CA PHE A 7 8.72 -16.37 -12.63
C PHE A 7 7.79 -16.87 -11.51
N SER A 8 6.47 -16.76 -11.68
CA SER A 8 5.47 -17.30 -10.74
C SER A 8 5.67 -18.80 -10.56
N ILE A 9 5.85 -19.55 -11.65
CA ILE A 9 6.09 -21.01 -11.62
C ILE A 9 7.38 -21.35 -10.87
N ILE A 10 8.48 -20.63 -11.13
CA ILE A 10 9.76 -20.84 -10.44
C ILE A 10 9.61 -20.56 -8.94
N VAL A 11 8.93 -19.47 -8.57
CA VAL A 11 8.67 -19.13 -7.17
C VAL A 11 7.80 -20.19 -6.50
N ILE A 12 6.76 -20.67 -7.17
CA ILE A 12 5.90 -21.77 -6.69
C ILE A 12 6.74 -23.02 -6.41
N LEU A 13 7.61 -23.44 -7.34
CA LEU A 13 8.48 -24.61 -7.17
C LEU A 13 9.46 -24.45 -6.01
N LEU A 14 10.03 -23.24 -5.82
CA LEU A 14 10.89 -22.93 -4.69
C LEU A 14 10.14 -23.00 -3.35
N LEU A 15 8.90 -22.50 -3.30
CA LEU A 15 8.07 -22.52 -2.09
C LEU A 15 7.63 -23.94 -1.71
N PHE A 16 7.19 -24.75 -2.69
CA PHE A 16 6.85 -26.16 -2.47
C PHE A 16 8.03 -26.98 -1.97
N LYS A 17 9.24 -26.70 -2.46
CA LYS A 17 10.45 -27.38 -1.98
C LYS A 17 10.71 -27.09 -0.50
N ILE A 18 10.42 -25.90 0.01
CA ILE A 18 10.55 -25.57 1.44
C ILE A 18 9.55 -26.38 2.28
N ASP A 19 8.29 -26.45 1.86
CA ASP A 19 7.24 -27.16 2.60
C ASP A 19 7.48 -28.69 2.63
N SER A 20 8.02 -29.25 1.54
CA SER A 20 8.36 -30.67 1.43
C SER A 20 9.59 -31.09 2.25
N VAL A 21 10.43 -30.13 2.63
CA VAL A 21 11.65 -30.42 3.38
C VAL A 21 11.26 -30.65 4.85
N ASN A 22 11.47 -31.87 5.32
CA ASN A 22 11.28 -32.22 6.72
C ASN A 22 12.39 -31.54 7.56
N ILE A 23 12.10 -30.32 8.03
CA ILE A 23 13.03 -29.40 8.72
C ILE A 23 13.66 -30.06 9.96
N GLN A 24 13.02 -31.07 10.56
CA GLN A 24 13.58 -31.80 11.70
C GLN A 24 14.82 -32.65 11.35
N LYS A 25 15.01 -33.03 10.07
CA LYS A 25 16.16 -33.84 9.63
C LYS A 25 17.35 -33.02 9.14
N LEU A 26 17.16 -31.73 8.85
CA LEU A 26 18.22 -30.82 8.43
C LEU A 26 18.48 -29.84 9.57
N LYS A 27 19.69 -29.88 10.18
CA LYS A 27 20.17 -28.89 11.17
C LYS A 27 20.38 -27.49 10.56
N ILE A 28 19.61 -27.10 9.56
CA ILE A 28 19.72 -25.82 8.88
C ILE A 28 18.76 -24.84 9.55
N ASP A 29 19.30 -23.67 9.93
CA ASP A 29 18.54 -22.57 10.49
C ASP A 29 17.51 -22.05 9.46
N TYR A 30 16.23 -22.17 9.79
CA TYR A 30 15.11 -21.71 8.95
C TYR A 30 15.17 -20.21 8.66
N LYS A 31 15.77 -19.42 9.55
CA LYS A 31 15.97 -17.98 9.33
C LYS A 31 16.89 -17.73 8.14
N ARG A 32 17.99 -18.49 8.08
CA ARG A 32 18.95 -18.41 6.97
C ARG A 32 18.30 -18.81 5.65
N GLN A 33 17.50 -19.88 5.63
CA GLN A 33 16.77 -20.30 4.43
C GLN A 33 15.81 -19.20 3.96
N PHE A 34 15.02 -18.62 4.87
CA PHE A 34 14.12 -17.52 4.58
C PHE A 34 14.84 -16.35 3.90
N PHE A 35 15.94 -15.86 4.48
CA PHE A 35 16.67 -14.74 3.92
C PHE A 35 17.29 -15.06 2.55
N ILE A 36 17.78 -16.29 2.33
CA ILE A 36 18.28 -16.73 1.03
C ILE A 36 17.17 -16.67 -0.03
N ILE A 37 15.99 -17.22 0.27
CA ILE A 37 14.86 -17.26 -0.66
C ILE A 37 14.35 -15.86 -0.98
N VAL A 38 14.15 -15.03 0.04
CA VAL A 38 13.75 -13.63 -0.16
C VAL A 38 14.80 -12.90 -1.01
N SER A 39 16.09 -13.10 -0.76
CA SER A 39 17.16 -12.47 -1.56
C SER A 39 17.12 -12.93 -3.02
N ILE A 40 16.88 -14.21 -3.30
CA ILE A 40 16.74 -14.73 -4.67
C ILE A 40 15.53 -14.11 -5.37
N ILE A 41 14.39 -14.04 -4.68
CA ILE A 41 13.15 -13.44 -5.22
C ILE A 41 13.37 -11.95 -5.49
N THR A 42 13.96 -11.21 -4.55
CA THR A 42 14.30 -9.79 -4.69
C THR A 42 15.23 -9.58 -5.88
N LEU A 43 16.29 -10.39 -6.03
CA LEU A 43 17.21 -10.30 -7.16
C LEU A 43 16.49 -10.53 -8.49
N ALA A 44 15.61 -11.52 -8.55
CA ALA A 44 14.83 -11.79 -9.75
C ALA A 44 13.82 -10.68 -10.08
N MET A 45 13.23 -10.03 -9.08
CA MET A 45 12.39 -8.84 -9.28
C MET A 45 13.21 -7.64 -9.78
N LEU A 46 14.42 -7.42 -9.25
CA LEU A 46 15.33 -6.38 -9.75
C LEU A 46 15.68 -6.64 -11.22
N ILE A 47 16.02 -7.88 -11.57
CA ILE A 47 16.28 -8.28 -12.96
C ILE A 47 15.03 -8.04 -13.82
N LEU A 48 13.84 -8.39 -13.34
CA LEU A 48 12.60 -8.16 -14.07
C LEU A 48 12.41 -6.67 -14.37
N VAL A 49 12.53 -5.81 -13.35
CA VAL A 49 12.38 -4.34 -13.49
C VAL A 49 13.35 -3.78 -14.51
N ILE A 50 14.63 -4.18 -14.45
CA ILE A 50 15.68 -3.70 -15.36
C ILE A 50 15.50 -4.24 -16.78
N ALA A 51 15.12 -5.52 -16.93
CA ALA A 51 15.06 -6.21 -18.22
C ALA A 51 13.77 -5.91 -18.98
N THR A 52 12.68 -5.52 -18.31
CA THR A 52 11.42 -5.21 -18.98
C THR A 52 11.34 -3.72 -19.31
N PRO A 53 11.26 -3.35 -20.60
CA PRO A 53 11.05 -1.97 -20.98
C PRO A 53 9.67 -1.48 -20.50
N ASP A 54 9.59 -0.20 -20.16
CA ASP A 54 8.33 0.48 -19.87
C ASP A 54 7.44 0.47 -21.09
N THR A 55 6.58 -0.53 -21.14
CA THR A 55 5.55 -0.69 -22.17
C THR A 55 4.16 -0.47 -21.59
N SER A 56 4.07 -0.14 -20.29
CA SER A 56 2.81 0.08 -19.62
C SER A 56 2.19 1.40 -20.05
N GLN A 57 0.90 1.36 -20.38
CA GLN A 57 0.10 2.54 -20.75
C GLN A 57 -0.46 3.26 -19.51
N VAL A 58 -0.04 2.83 -18.31
CA VAL A 58 -0.56 3.34 -17.06
C VAL A 58 0.21 4.60 -16.67
N GLY A 59 -0.51 5.70 -16.50
CA GLY A 59 0.07 7.04 -16.26
C GLY A 59 0.80 7.22 -14.91
N ARG A 60 1.00 6.18 -14.10
CA ARG A 60 1.58 6.27 -12.74
C ARG A 60 3.07 6.66 -12.76
N LEU A 61 3.88 5.95 -13.54
CA LEU A 61 5.29 6.27 -13.68
C LEU A 61 5.52 7.66 -14.31
N PRO A 62 4.88 8.01 -15.46
CA PRO A 62 4.96 9.36 -16.00
C PRO A 62 4.55 10.43 -14.97
N ALA A 63 3.52 10.18 -14.17
CA ALA A 63 3.08 11.14 -13.15
C ALA A 63 4.15 11.39 -12.08
N ILE A 64 4.85 10.37 -11.60
CA ILE A 64 5.93 10.55 -10.62
C ILE A 64 7.12 11.29 -11.26
N ASN A 65 7.53 10.89 -12.46
CA ASN A 65 8.65 11.50 -13.17
C ASN A 65 8.39 12.97 -13.47
N GLU A 66 7.23 13.31 -14.06
CA GLU A 66 6.87 14.68 -14.41
C GLU A 66 6.70 15.55 -13.16
N TRP A 67 6.10 15.02 -12.09
CA TRP A 67 5.92 15.76 -10.84
C TRP A 67 7.26 16.11 -10.20
N LEU A 68 8.18 15.14 -10.11
CA LEU A 68 9.51 15.35 -9.55
C LEU A 68 10.38 16.25 -10.44
N ALA A 69 10.30 16.09 -11.76
CA ALA A 69 11.00 16.97 -12.70
C ALA A 69 10.52 18.42 -12.59
N ASN A 70 9.21 18.64 -12.46
CA ASN A 70 8.66 19.97 -12.24
C ASN A 70 9.12 20.56 -10.90
N LEU A 71 9.05 19.79 -9.81
CA LEU A 71 9.52 20.23 -8.49
C LEU A 71 11.00 20.66 -8.52
N LEU A 72 11.86 19.82 -9.10
CA LEU A 72 13.30 20.08 -9.18
C LEU A 72 13.66 21.24 -10.13
N SER A 73 12.80 21.54 -11.10
CA SER A 73 12.96 22.68 -12.02
C SER A 73 12.29 23.97 -11.53
N GLY A 74 11.72 23.98 -10.31
CA GLY A 74 11.04 25.15 -9.76
C GLY A 74 9.70 25.47 -10.45
N LYS A 75 9.11 24.50 -11.15
CA LYS A 75 7.77 24.59 -11.74
C LYS A 75 6.74 23.99 -10.79
N PHE A 76 5.49 24.43 -10.92
CA PHE A 76 4.40 23.89 -10.10
C PHE A 76 4.25 22.37 -10.34
N PRO A 77 4.47 21.51 -9.31
CA PRO A 77 4.64 20.07 -9.53
C PRO A 77 3.43 19.34 -10.07
N TYR A 78 2.23 19.80 -9.74
CA TYR A 78 1.00 19.18 -10.24
C TYR A 78 0.67 19.59 -11.68
N ASN A 79 1.39 20.56 -12.27
CA ASN A 79 1.18 20.99 -13.66
C ASN A 79 1.73 19.98 -14.68
N THR A 80 1.08 18.82 -14.75
CA THR A 80 1.49 17.73 -15.64
C THR A 80 0.30 17.12 -16.39
N PRO A 81 0.49 16.64 -17.62
CA PRO A 81 -0.52 15.90 -18.38
C PRO A 81 -0.84 14.53 -17.76
N ALA A 82 0.11 13.92 -17.04
CA ALA A 82 -0.06 12.60 -16.42
C ALA A 82 -1.00 12.56 -15.21
N ASN A 83 -1.57 13.70 -14.78
CA ASN A 83 -2.58 13.80 -13.71
C ASN A 83 -2.22 13.01 -12.43
N PRO A 84 -1.23 13.47 -11.65
CA PRO A 84 -0.74 12.77 -10.47
C PRO A 84 -1.83 12.57 -9.41
N SER A 85 -2.16 11.30 -9.15
CA SER A 85 -3.15 10.92 -8.14
C SER A 85 -2.63 10.99 -6.71
N SER A 86 -1.32 10.86 -6.49
CA SER A 86 -0.72 10.77 -5.16
C SER A 86 -0.50 12.14 -4.50
N PHE A 87 -0.45 12.16 -3.17
CA PHE A 87 -0.15 13.36 -2.40
C PHE A 87 1.37 13.58 -2.27
N PRO A 88 1.82 14.78 -1.85
CA PRO A 88 3.23 15.18 -1.90
C PRO A 88 4.21 14.22 -1.24
N MET A 89 3.85 13.63 -0.10
CA MET A 89 4.78 12.74 0.61
C MET A 89 5.12 11.49 -0.19
N MET A 90 4.20 11.00 -1.04
CA MET A 90 4.49 9.85 -1.89
C MET A 90 5.64 10.13 -2.87
N PHE A 91 5.65 11.33 -3.47
CA PHE A 91 6.72 11.73 -4.39
C PHE A 91 8.04 11.95 -3.66
N ILE A 92 8.00 12.50 -2.44
CA ILE A 92 9.20 12.63 -1.60
C ILE A 92 9.80 11.26 -1.29
N ILE A 93 8.96 10.26 -1.01
CA ILE A 93 9.41 8.88 -0.80
C ILE A 93 9.95 8.25 -2.10
N ALA A 94 9.39 8.61 -3.25
CA ALA A 94 9.86 8.16 -4.56
C ALA A 94 11.17 8.84 -5.03
N LEU A 95 11.49 10.03 -4.51
CA LEU A 95 12.67 10.83 -4.90
C LEU A 95 14.00 10.05 -4.93
N PRO A 96 14.39 9.25 -3.92
CA PRO A 96 15.64 8.48 -3.98
C PRO A 96 15.69 7.53 -5.18
N PHE A 97 14.56 6.89 -5.53
CA PHE A 97 14.47 5.98 -6.66
C PHE A 97 14.48 6.73 -8.00
N TYR A 98 13.85 7.91 -8.04
CA TYR A 98 13.94 8.83 -9.18
C TYR A 98 15.38 9.27 -9.45
N LEU A 99 16.15 9.62 -8.40
CA LEU A 99 17.56 10.01 -8.53
C LEU A 99 18.46 8.86 -8.97
N ILE A 100 18.12 7.62 -8.60
CA ILE A 100 18.80 6.41 -9.10
C ILE A 100 18.46 6.16 -10.59
N GLY A 101 17.36 6.73 -11.09
CA GLY A 101 16.89 6.59 -12.47
C GLY A 101 15.95 5.39 -12.69
N GLU A 102 15.55 4.67 -11.64
CA GLU A 102 14.67 3.50 -11.75
C GLU A 102 13.66 3.44 -10.60
N LEU A 103 12.44 3.91 -10.88
CA LEU A 103 11.33 3.97 -9.91
C LEU A 103 10.79 2.58 -9.55
N GLY A 104 10.96 1.56 -10.40
CA GLY A 104 10.50 0.19 -10.13
C GLY A 104 11.14 -0.45 -8.90
N PHE A 105 12.31 0.05 -8.46
CA PHE A 105 12.96 -0.41 -7.22
C PHE A 105 12.15 -0.12 -5.96
N MET A 106 11.22 0.85 -6.00
CA MET A 106 10.33 1.13 -4.88
C MET A 106 9.40 -0.06 -4.58
N GLU A 107 8.87 -0.72 -5.61
CA GLU A 107 8.02 -1.91 -5.44
C GLU A 107 8.82 -3.12 -4.93
N VAL A 108 10.05 -3.27 -5.41
CA VAL A 108 10.98 -4.28 -4.89
C VAL A 108 11.24 -4.06 -3.40
N LEU A 109 11.47 -2.79 -2.99
CA LEU A 109 11.60 -2.47 -1.57
C LEU A 109 10.31 -2.79 -0.79
N GLY A 110 9.14 -2.53 -1.38
CA GLY A 110 7.85 -2.89 -0.80
C GLY A 110 7.75 -4.39 -0.51
N PHE A 111 8.19 -5.23 -1.45
CA PHE A 111 8.23 -6.67 -1.25
C PHE A 111 9.17 -7.06 -0.12
N VAL A 112 10.38 -6.48 -0.05
CA VAL A 112 11.34 -6.77 1.01
C VAL A 112 10.77 -6.41 2.38
N ILE A 113 10.18 -5.21 2.52
CA ILE A 113 9.53 -4.78 3.77
C ILE A 113 8.39 -5.76 4.12
N PHE A 114 7.54 -6.11 3.16
CA PHE A 114 6.45 -7.07 3.37
C PHE A 114 6.96 -8.42 3.87
N ALA A 115 7.98 -8.98 3.21
CA ALA A 115 8.57 -10.25 3.58
C ALA A 115 9.16 -10.22 5.01
N ILE A 116 9.86 -9.14 5.37
CA ILE A 116 10.39 -8.92 6.72
C ILE A 116 9.24 -8.90 7.75
N ILE A 117 8.15 -8.18 7.48
CA ILE A 117 6.99 -8.14 8.38
C ILE A 117 6.38 -9.55 8.51
N VAL A 118 6.21 -10.28 7.40
CA VAL A 118 5.70 -11.66 7.41
C VAL A 118 6.58 -12.54 8.30
N PHE A 119 7.91 -12.45 8.17
CA PHE A 119 8.84 -13.22 8.99
C PHE A 119 8.68 -12.94 10.50
N TYR A 120 8.58 -11.68 10.89
CA TYR A 120 8.46 -11.31 12.30
C TYR A 120 7.10 -11.65 12.92
N TYR A 121 6.01 -11.58 12.14
CA TYR A 121 4.64 -11.71 12.64
C TYR A 121 3.94 -13.03 12.31
N SER A 122 4.68 -14.02 11.79
CA SER A 122 4.18 -15.38 11.55
C SER A 122 4.51 -16.32 12.71
N ILE A 123 3.64 -17.29 12.98
CA ILE A 123 3.82 -18.24 14.09
C ILE A 123 4.81 -19.32 13.70
N THR A 124 4.58 -19.92 12.53
CA THR A 124 5.31 -21.05 11.99
C THR A 124 5.94 -20.73 10.63
N MET A 125 6.90 -21.56 10.19
CA MET A 125 7.44 -21.47 8.83
C MET A 125 6.37 -21.70 7.76
N LYS A 126 5.38 -22.56 8.03
CA LYS A 126 4.25 -22.79 7.12
C LYS A 126 3.45 -21.51 6.91
N ASP A 127 3.24 -20.71 7.97
CA ASP A 127 2.55 -19.43 7.85
C ASP A 127 3.34 -18.45 6.98
N ILE A 128 4.67 -18.40 7.14
CA ILE A 128 5.55 -17.55 6.32
C ILE A 128 5.45 -17.95 4.85
N VAL A 129 5.63 -19.24 4.55
CA VAL A 129 5.58 -19.78 3.18
C VAL A 129 4.22 -19.53 2.56
N MET A 130 3.13 -19.84 3.27
CA MET A 130 1.77 -19.63 2.80
C MET A 130 1.50 -18.15 2.46
N ARG A 131 1.93 -17.20 3.31
CA ARG A 131 1.69 -15.78 3.07
C ARG A 131 2.49 -15.23 1.89
N LEU A 132 3.75 -15.64 1.77
CA LEU A 132 4.56 -15.30 0.59
C LEU A 132 4.00 -15.95 -0.67
N PHE A 133 3.55 -17.21 -0.57
CA PHE A 133 2.91 -17.93 -1.67
C PHE A 133 1.65 -17.22 -2.15
N LEU A 134 0.77 -16.81 -1.23
CA LEU A 134 -0.45 -16.07 -1.57
C LEU A 134 -0.12 -14.76 -2.30
N LEU A 135 0.89 -14.00 -1.88
CA LEU A 135 1.28 -12.79 -2.59
C LEU A 135 1.86 -13.08 -3.97
N LEU A 136 2.83 -14.00 -4.03
CA LEU A 136 3.62 -14.29 -5.22
C LEU A 136 2.86 -15.09 -6.28
N THR A 137 1.71 -15.65 -5.96
CA THR A 137 0.84 -16.30 -6.95
C THR A 137 -0.16 -15.34 -7.59
N LEU A 138 -0.30 -14.11 -7.06
CA LEU A 138 -1.26 -13.14 -7.58
C LEU A 138 -0.72 -12.45 -8.83
N PRO A 139 -1.37 -12.59 -10.00
CA PRO A 139 -0.96 -11.92 -11.23
C PRO A 139 -0.88 -10.39 -11.08
N MET A 140 -1.74 -9.83 -10.23
CA MET A 140 -1.80 -8.40 -9.95
C MET A 140 -0.53 -7.85 -9.31
N PHE A 141 0.11 -8.63 -8.45
CA PHE A 141 1.36 -8.20 -7.82
C PHE A 141 2.47 -8.03 -8.86
N TYR A 142 2.51 -8.90 -9.87
CA TYR A 142 3.43 -8.74 -11.01
C TYR A 142 3.06 -7.58 -11.92
N TYR A 143 1.77 -7.34 -12.12
CA TYR A 143 1.31 -6.17 -12.85
C TYR A 143 1.85 -4.88 -12.20
N GLU A 144 1.78 -4.76 -10.87
CA GLU A 144 2.30 -3.60 -10.15
C GLU A 144 3.81 -3.40 -10.35
N ILE A 145 4.60 -4.49 -10.34
CA ILE A 145 6.05 -4.44 -10.60
C ILE A 145 6.33 -3.98 -12.04
N LEU A 146 5.60 -4.53 -13.02
CA LEU A 146 5.81 -4.22 -14.44
C LEU A 146 5.39 -2.79 -14.81
N VAL A 147 4.40 -2.25 -14.10
CA VAL A 147 3.90 -0.88 -14.29
C VAL A 147 4.72 0.14 -13.49
N ARG A 148 5.65 -0.30 -12.63
CA ARG A 148 6.42 0.56 -11.72
C ARG A 148 5.48 1.41 -10.86
N SER A 149 4.44 0.74 -10.37
CA SER A 149 3.42 1.33 -9.53
C SER A 149 3.97 1.67 -8.14
N GLU A 150 3.18 2.36 -7.34
CA GLU A 150 3.50 2.68 -5.97
C GLU A 150 2.43 2.21 -4.96
N LEU A 151 1.37 1.53 -5.43
CA LEU A 151 0.22 1.13 -4.61
C LEU A 151 0.60 0.09 -3.55
N PHE A 152 1.28 -0.98 -3.96
CA PHE A 152 1.60 -2.08 -3.05
C PHE A 152 2.61 -1.62 -2.01
N PHE A 153 3.67 -0.92 -2.44
CA PHE A 153 4.61 -0.29 -1.52
C PHE A 153 3.92 0.63 -0.50
N ASN A 154 2.97 1.45 -0.94
CA ASN A 154 2.20 2.34 -0.06
C ASN A 154 1.43 1.57 1.02
N VAL A 155 0.70 0.53 0.64
CA VAL A 155 -0.07 -0.30 1.59
C VAL A 155 0.84 -0.96 2.62
N VAL A 156 1.98 -1.50 2.17
CA VAL A 156 2.96 -2.15 3.05
C VAL A 156 3.52 -1.15 4.06
N LEU A 157 3.80 0.10 3.67
CA LEU A 157 4.22 1.15 4.60
C LEU A 157 3.16 1.46 5.66
N VAL A 158 1.88 1.53 5.28
CA VAL A 158 0.80 1.76 6.23
C VAL A 158 0.66 0.59 7.21
N ILE A 159 0.77 -0.65 6.73
CA ILE A 159 0.79 -1.84 7.60
C ILE A 159 1.97 -1.80 8.57
N LEU A 160 3.16 -1.44 8.09
CA LEU A 160 4.34 -1.29 8.93
C LEU A 160 4.10 -0.27 10.06
N ALA A 161 3.49 0.87 9.75
CA ALA A 161 3.17 1.90 10.73
C ALA A 161 2.13 1.43 11.76
N VAL A 162 1.10 0.70 11.33
CA VAL A 162 0.11 0.06 12.22
C VAL A 162 0.78 -0.90 13.19
N LEU A 163 1.65 -1.77 12.71
CA LEU A 163 2.36 -2.75 13.52
C LEU A 163 3.37 -2.10 14.47
N PHE A 164 4.09 -1.09 13.99
CA PHE A 164 5.01 -0.30 14.81
C PHE A 164 4.26 0.40 15.95
N THR A 165 3.12 1.03 15.65
CA THR A 165 2.28 1.69 16.65
C THR A 165 1.80 0.70 17.69
N LYS A 166 1.28 -0.45 17.26
CA LYS A 166 0.82 -1.48 18.19
C LYS A 166 1.93 -1.94 19.15
N LYS A 167 3.14 -2.12 18.64
CA LYS A 167 4.25 -2.70 19.41
C LYS A 167 4.89 -1.70 20.37
N TYR A 168 5.01 -0.43 19.98
CA TYR A 168 5.85 0.54 20.71
C TYR A 168 5.05 1.66 21.36
N LEU A 169 3.80 1.91 20.96
CA LEU A 169 3.01 2.98 21.54
C LEU A 169 2.32 2.52 22.83
N LEU A 170 2.73 3.11 23.94
CA LEU A 170 2.08 2.90 25.24
C LEU A 170 0.72 3.60 25.25
N GLN A 171 -0.34 2.83 25.47
CA GLN A 171 -1.67 3.38 25.71
C GLN A 171 -1.67 4.23 26.99
N ASN A 172 -2.46 5.30 27.00
CA ASN A 172 -2.63 6.21 28.15
C ASN A 172 -1.45 7.16 28.47
N LYS A 173 -0.42 7.27 27.63
CA LYS A 173 0.59 8.34 27.73
C LYS A 173 0.72 9.16 26.44
N ILE A 174 0.74 10.49 26.58
CA ILE A 174 1.08 11.42 25.50
C ILE A 174 2.55 11.81 25.71
N ASN A 175 3.44 11.19 24.94
CA ASN A 175 4.89 11.39 25.01
C ASN A 175 5.46 11.68 23.62
N LEU A 176 6.77 11.87 23.51
CA LEU A 176 7.42 12.10 22.22
C LEU A 176 7.15 10.98 21.20
N PRO A 177 7.24 9.67 21.53
CA PRO A 177 6.82 8.59 20.64
C PRO A 177 5.38 8.71 20.13
N PHE A 178 4.43 9.11 20.97
CA PHE A 178 3.04 9.38 20.57
C PHE A 178 2.95 10.47 19.52
N ILE A 179 3.62 11.61 19.75
CA ILE A 179 3.62 12.75 18.83
C ILE A 179 4.28 12.38 17.50
N LEU A 180 5.46 11.75 17.53
CA LEU A 180 6.17 11.31 16.33
C LEU A 180 5.36 10.29 15.52
N THR A 181 4.66 9.37 16.19
CA THR A 181 3.78 8.41 15.52
C THR A 181 2.58 9.13 14.90
N ALA A 182 1.96 10.10 15.57
CA ALA A 182 0.88 10.88 15.00
C ALA A 182 1.32 11.69 13.76
N ILE A 183 2.52 12.28 13.78
CA ILE A 183 3.13 12.95 12.62
C ILE A 183 3.35 11.95 11.49
N LEU A 184 3.92 10.78 11.77
CA LEU A 184 4.12 9.73 10.78
C LEU A 184 2.80 9.35 10.09
N TYR A 185 1.70 9.23 10.83
CA TYR A 185 0.38 8.96 10.26
C TYR A 185 -0.13 10.12 9.40
N GLY A 186 0.15 11.37 9.75
CA GLY A 186 -0.15 12.52 8.89
C GLY A 186 0.64 12.53 7.59
N LEU A 187 1.92 12.15 7.65
CA LEU A 187 2.76 11.95 6.46
C LEU A 187 2.26 10.79 5.59
N LEU A 188 1.83 9.68 6.20
CA LEU A 188 1.22 8.56 5.49
C LEU A 188 -0.12 8.95 4.87
N LEU A 189 -0.92 9.80 5.53
CA LEU A 189 -2.13 10.36 4.92
C LEU A 189 -1.79 11.21 3.68
N SER A 190 -0.62 11.86 3.69
CA SER A 190 -0.06 12.62 2.56
C SER A 190 0.60 11.73 1.49
N THR A 191 0.30 10.43 1.47
CA THR A 191 0.66 9.57 0.34
C THR A 191 -0.53 9.32 -0.59
N ARG A 192 -1.69 8.93 -0.04
CA ARG A 192 -2.92 8.63 -0.80
C ARG A 192 -4.16 8.68 0.10
N LEU A 193 -5.35 9.04 -0.41
CA LEU A 193 -6.58 9.11 0.41
C LEU A 193 -6.97 7.74 0.97
N ILE A 194 -6.69 6.67 0.24
CA ILE A 194 -7.05 5.31 0.68
C ILE A 194 -6.34 4.90 1.98
N ALA A 195 -5.13 5.42 2.22
CA ALA A 195 -4.45 5.27 3.50
C ALA A 195 -5.26 5.89 4.65
N GLY A 196 -6.03 6.95 4.39
CA GLY A 196 -6.92 7.57 5.37
C GLY A 196 -8.00 6.64 5.90
N ILE A 197 -8.55 5.74 5.06
CA ILE A 197 -9.54 4.75 5.50
C ILE A 197 -8.90 3.76 6.47
N VAL A 198 -7.72 3.25 6.11
CA VAL A 198 -6.92 2.33 6.94
C VAL A 198 -6.61 2.97 8.29
N ILE A 199 -6.09 4.20 8.26
CA ILE A 199 -5.71 4.98 9.43
C ILE A 199 -6.92 5.26 10.33
N ALA A 200 -8.06 5.64 9.75
CA ALA A 200 -9.28 5.92 10.51
C ALA A 200 -9.78 4.69 11.27
N ILE A 201 -9.89 3.54 10.59
CA ILE A 201 -10.30 2.28 11.23
C ILE A 201 -9.34 1.91 12.36
N PHE A 202 -8.03 2.00 12.11
CA PHE A 202 -7.03 1.67 13.12
C PHE A 202 -7.05 2.61 14.34
N ILE A 203 -7.12 3.93 14.15
CA ILE A 203 -7.17 4.91 15.25
C ILE A 203 -8.41 4.69 16.12
N LEU A 204 -9.57 4.50 15.49
CA LEU A 204 -10.83 4.24 16.20
C LEU A 204 -10.76 2.96 17.02
N TYR A 205 -10.13 1.90 16.49
CA TYR A 205 -9.90 0.68 17.23
C TYR A 205 -8.88 0.85 18.37
N PHE A 206 -7.72 1.45 18.08
CA PHE A 206 -6.58 1.49 19.00
C PHE A 206 -6.85 2.38 20.22
N PHE A 207 -7.56 3.50 20.02
CA PHE A 207 -7.89 4.45 21.08
C PHE A 207 -9.35 4.37 21.56
N ARG A 208 -10.06 3.26 21.28
CA ARG A 208 -11.46 3.06 21.69
C ARG A 208 -11.73 3.23 23.19
N SER A 209 -10.70 3.05 24.03
CA SER A 209 -10.76 3.22 25.48
C SER A 209 -10.39 4.62 25.97
N ASN A 210 -9.82 5.47 25.11
CA ASN A 210 -9.31 6.80 25.50
C ASN A 210 -9.56 7.85 24.40
N TYR A 211 -10.75 8.44 24.41
CA TYR A 211 -11.18 9.45 23.44
C TYR A 211 -10.29 10.70 23.42
N ARG A 212 -9.74 11.11 24.57
CA ARG A 212 -8.83 12.27 24.62
C ARG A 212 -7.58 12.02 23.78
N GLN A 213 -6.98 10.84 23.91
CA GLN A 213 -5.82 10.47 23.08
C GLN A 213 -6.20 10.34 21.62
N MET A 214 -7.35 9.75 21.32
CA MET A 214 -7.87 9.66 19.96
C MET A 214 -7.95 11.05 19.29
N ILE A 215 -8.59 12.02 19.94
CA ILE A 215 -8.76 13.38 19.41
C ILE A 215 -7.41 14.07 19.20
N ILE A 216 -6.51 14.00 20.19
CA ILE A 216 -5.20 14.65 20.10
C ILE A 216 -4.34 13.99 19.01
N PHE A 217 -4.35 12.66 18.92
CA PHE A 217 -3.63 11.91 17.88
C PHE A 217 -4.14 12.29 16.49
N SER A 218 -5.47 12.27 16.30
CA SER A 218 -6.11 12.67 15.04
C SER A 218 -5.82 14.13 14.68
N ALA A 219 -5.83 15.05 15.66
CA ALA A 219 -5.50 16.45 15.42
C ALA A 219 -4.07 16.64 14.92
N ILE A 220 -3.08 16.01 15.57
CA ILE A 220 -1.67 16.07 15.13
C ILE A 220 -1.50 15.45 13.75
N CYS A 221 -2.15 14.31 13.48
CA CYS A 221 -2.16 13.65 12.18
C CYS A 221 -2.71 14.57 11.08
N ILE A 222 -3.87 15.20 11.30
CA ILE A 222 -4.48 16.15 10.35
C ILE A 222 -3.60 17.38 10.16
N LEU A 223 -3.04 17.95 11.23
CA LEU A 223 -2.15 19.11 11.13
C LEU A 223 -0.89 18.78 10.33
N SER A 224 -0.28 17.61 10.54
CA SER A 224 0.86 17.16 9.76
C SER A 224 0.50 16.94 8.29
N PHE A 225 -0.65 16.35 8.00
CA PHE A 225 -1.16 16.21 6.63
C PHE A 225 -1.35 17.57 5.95
N ILE A 226 -2.03 18.51 6.62
CA ILE A 226 -2.24 19.88 6.12
C ILE A 226 -0.90 20.56 5.86
N ALA A 227 0.06 20.45 6.78
CA ALA A 227 1.39 21.05 6.63
C ALA A 227 2.12 20.58 5.36
N THR A 228 1.91 19.34 4.92
CA THR A 228 2.50 18.85 3.66
C THR A 228 1.81 19.37 2.40
N ILE A 229 0.52 19.74 2.48
CA ILE A 229 -0.27 20.14 1.32
C ILE A 229 -0.30 21.66 1.14
N VAL A 230 -0.30 22.42 2.24
CA VAL A 230 -0.39 23.89 2.25
C VAL A 230 0.62 24.56 1.31
N PRO A 231 1.90 24.16 1.23
CA PRO A 231 2.84 24.77 0.29
C PRO A 231 2.36 24.71 -1.17
N PHE A 232 1.71 23.62 -1.58
CA PHE A 232 1.23 23.44 -2.95
C PHE A 232 -0.08 24.19 -3.20
N ILE A 233 -0.95 24.30 -2.20
CA ILE A 233 -2.16 25.14 -2.28
C ILE A 233 -1.77 26.61 -2.44
N ILE A 234 -0.79 27.09 -1.67
CA ILE A 234 -0.31 28.48 -1.73
C ILE A 234 0.38 28.76 -3.07
N TRP A 235 1.13 27.79 -3.61
CA TRP A 235 1.81 27.95 -4.89
C TRP A 235 0.83 28.13 -6.06
N ASP A 236 -0.15 27.23 -6.21
CA ASP A 236 -1.20 27.39 -7.22
C ASP A 236 -2.50 26.70 -6.76
N THR A 237 -3.39 27.50 -6.17
CA THR A 237 -4.65 27.01 -5.61
C THR A 237 -5.58 26.43 -6.69
N GLN A 238 -5.69 27.10 -7.85
CA GLN A 238 -6.62 26.68 -8.90
C GLN A 238 -6.18 25.35 -9.49
N TYR A 239 -4.89 25.23 -9.82
CA TYR A 239 -4.39 23.99 -10.41
C TYR A 239 -4.43 22.84 -9.40
N PHE A 240 -4.05 23.08 -8.15
CA PHE A 240 -4.07 22.04 -7.12
C PHE A 240 -5.49 21.48 -6.85
N LEU A 241 -6.51 22.33 -6.80
CA LEU A 241 -7.88 21.88 -6.54
C LEU A 241 -8.52 21.19 -7.74
N HIS A 242 -8.26 21.66 -8.97
CA HIS A 242 -8.91 21.14 -10.17
C HIS A 242 -8.19 19.96 -10.82
N LYS A 243 -6.87 19.86 -10.69
CA LYS A 243 -6.05 18.82 -11.32
C LYS A 243 -5.11 18.11 -10.36
N GLY A 244 -5.09 18.51 -9.09
CA GLY A 244 -4.31 17.84 -8.06
C GLY A 244 -4.97 16.55 -7.56
N PRO A 245 -4.43 15.99 -6.47
CA PRO A 245 -4.68 14.61 -6.06
C PRO A 245 -6.13 14.37 -5.65
N PHE A 246 -6.81 15.37 -5.08
CA PHE A 246 -8.23 15.28 -4.73
C PHE A 246 -9.12 15.06 -5.96
N SER A 247 -8.87 15.81 -7.04
CA SER A 247 -9.64 15.70 -8.28
C SER A 247 -9.46 14.33 -8.94
N VAL A 248 -8.20 13.89 -9.07
CA VAL A 248 -7.86 12.63 -9.72
C VAL A 248 -8.41 11.44 -8.95
N GLN A 249 -8.31 11.44 -7.61
CA GLN A 249 -8.84 10.34 -6.80
C GLN A 249 -10.38 10.32 -6.78
N SER A 250 -11.03 11.47 -6.90
CA SER A 250 -12.50 11.56 -6.96
C SER A 250 -13.10 11.08 -8.28
N LEU A 251 -12.31 10.97 -9.35
CA LEU A 251 -12.74 10.36 -10.61
C LEU A 251 -12.98 8.86 -10.45
N TYR A 252 -12.11 8.19 -9.69
CA TYR A 252 -12.16 6.74 -9.50
C TYR A 252 -13.04 6.31 -8.31
N LEU A 253 -13.42 7.22 -7.41
CA LEU A 253 -14.34 6.91 -6.32
C LEU A 253 -15.69 7.65 -6.48
N PRO A 254 -16.81 6.92 -6.56
CA PRO A 254 -18.12 7.54 -6.56
C PRO A 254 -18.33 8.38 -5.29
N LYS A 255 -18.88 9.59 -5.44
CA LYS A 255 -19.14 10.51 -4.30
C LYS A 255 -19.99 9.88 -3.20
N ILE A 256 -20.97 9.04 -3.57
CA ILE A 256 -21.82 8.31 -2.61
C ILE A 256 -20.98 7.38 -1.73
N VAL A 257 -19.95 6.75 -2.30
CA VAL A 257 -19.08 5.81 -1.59
C VAL A 257 -18.21 6.56 -0.59
N ILE A 258 -17.68 7.73 -0.97
CA ILE A 258 -16.93 8.61 -0.07
C ILE A 258 -17.81 9.07 1.10
N LEU A 259 -19.08 9.43 0.82
CA LEU A 259 -20.03 9.88 1.83
C LEU A 259 -20.42 8.77 2.83
N LEU A 260 -20.57 7.54 2.35
CA LEU A 260 -20.96 6.39 3.17
C LEU A 260 -19.79 5.76 3.93
N ALA A 261 -18.54 5.95 3.48
CA ALA A 261 -17.36 5.33 4.08
C ALA A 261 -17.23 5.58 5.61
N PRO A 262 -17.45 6.80 6.15
CA PRO A 262 -17.42 7.04 7.60
C PRO A 262 -18.45 6.21 8.37
N LEU A 263 -19.67 6.05 7.83
CA LEU A 263 -20.73 5.27 8.47
C LEU A 263 -20.36 3.78 8.53
N VAL A 264 -19.81 3.27 7.42
CA VAL A 264 -19.32 1.89 7.32
C VAL A 264 -18.18 1.64 8.31
N ILE A 265 -17.23 2.59 8.43
CA ILE A 265 -16.13 2.53 9.39
C ILE A 265 -16.67 2.46 10.83
N ILE A 266 -17.56 3.37 11.22
CA ILE A 266 -18.13 3.41 12.58
C ILE A 266 -18.90 2.12 12.89
N PHE A 267 -19.64 1.59 11.92
CA PHE A 267 -20.36 0.33 12.07
C PHE A 267 -19.40 -0.83 12.37
N PHE A 268 -18.32 -0.97 11.61
CA PHE A 268 -17.38 -2.08 11.77
C PHE A 268 -16.55 -2.01 13.04
N VAL A 269 -16.24 -0.82 13.56
CA VAL A 269 -15.43 -0.65 14.78
C VAL A 269 -16.00 -1.40 15.98
N LYS A 270 -17.33 -1.55 16.05
CA LYS A 270 -18.03 -2.29 17.12
C LYS A 270 -17.69 -3.79 17.15
N TYR A 271 -17.31 -4.36 16.00
CA TYR A 271 -17.03 -5.78 15.84
C TYR A 271 -15.55 -6.12 15.96
N LEU A 272 -14.67 -5.10 16.05
CA LEU A 272 -13.22 -5.30 16.11
C LEU A 272 -12.80 -5.76 17.50
N ARG A 273 -12.33 -7.00 17.64
CA ARG A 273 -11.87 -7.52 18.94
C ARG A 273 -10.36 -7.46 19.05
N ASN A 274 -9.67 -7.92 18.02
CA ASN A 274 -8.21 -7.99 17.94
C ASN A 274 -7.69 -7.26 16.67
N ILE A 275 -6.36 -7.14 16.56
CA ILE A 275 -5.71 -6.50 15.40
C ILE A 275 -5.86 -7.33 14.10
N ARG A 276 -6.09 -8.64 14.23
CA ARG A 276 -6.34 -9.52 13.08
C ARG A 276 -7.66 -9.15 12.41
N ASP A 277 -8.70 -8.93 13.21
CA ASP A 277 -10.00 -8.43 12.77
C ASP A 277 -9.80 -7.06 12.10
N VAL A 278 -9.03 -6.15 12.71
CA VAL A 278 -8.73 -4.84 12.10
C VAL A 278 -8.18 -4.99 10.68
N PHE A 279 -7.20 -5.86 10.47
CA PHE A 279 -6.68 -6.12 9.13
C PHE A 279 -7.72 -6.77 8.20
N PHE A 280 -8.49 -7.75 8.68
CA PHE A 280 -9.56 -8.35 7.87
C PHE A 280 -10.60 -7.33 7.41
N TYR A 281 -11.11 -6.50 8.34
CA TYR A 281 -12.12 -5.50 8.04
C TYR A 281 -11.59 -4.37 7.16
N ILE A 282 -10.34 -3.95 7.34
CA ILE A 282 -9.68 -3.02 6.42
C ILE A 282 -9.62 -3.64 5.02
N GLY A 283 -9.14 -4.88 4.90
CA GLY A 283 -9.12 -5.60 3.62
C GLY A 283 -10.51 -5.69 2.99
N ALA A 284 -11.54 -6.04 3.76
CA ALA A 284 -12.91 -6.16 3.29
C ALA A 284 -13.47 -4.82 2.82
N VAL A 285 -13.29 -3.74 3.59
CA VAL A 285 -13.73 -2.39 3.20
C VAL A 285 -13.04 -1.97 1.92
N LEU A 286 -11.70 -2.08 1.82
CA LEU A 286 -10.96 -1.70 0.62
C LEU A 286 -11.38 -2.53 -0.59
N PHE A 287 -11.58 -3.84 -0.42
CA PHE A 287 -12.05 -4.71 -1.50
C PHE A 287 -13.43 -4.30 -2.01
N VAL A 288 -14.39 -4.05 -1.10
CA VAL A 288 -15.74 -3.60 -1.47
C VAL A 288 -15.70 -2.26 -2.18
N LEU A 289 -14.87 -1.31 -1.72
CA LEU A 289 -14.72 -0.01 -2.36
C LEU A 289 -14.20 -0.13 -3.81
N VAL A 290 -13.15 -0.93 -4.00
CA VAL A 290 -12.57 -1.19 -5.32
C VAL A 290 -13.56 -1.94 -6.22
N ALA A 291 -14.26 -2.95 -5.69
CA ALA A 291 -15.25 -3.73 -6.43
C ALA A 291 -16.47 -2.90 -6.85
N ILE A 292 -16.97 -2.01 -5.99
CA ILE A 292 -18.07 -1.09 -6.33
C ILE A 292 -17.60 -0.12 -7.43
N SER A 293 -16.41 0.47 -7.29
CA SER A 293 -15.87 1.37 -8.29
C SER A 293 -15.73 0.67 -9.66
N PHE A 294 -15.13 -0.52 -9.67
CA PHE A 294 -15.01 -1.36 -10.87
C PHE A 294 -16.38 -1.66 -11.50
N SER A 295 -17.34 -2.09 -10.69
CA SER A 295 -18.70 -2.43 -11.18
C SER A 295 -19.39 -1.23 -11.82
N LEU A 296 -19.28 -0.04 -11.22
CA LEU A 296 -19.86 1.19 -11.77
C LEU A 296 -19.19 1.60 -13.09
N HIS A 297 -17.87 1.41 -13.22
CA HIS A 297 -17.18 1.66 -14.49
C HIS A 297 -17.62 0.67 -15.56
N CYS A 298 -17.76 -0.62 -15.22
CA CYS A 298 -18.28 -1.62 -16.15
C CYS A 298 -19.72 -1.32 -16.60
N ILE A 299 -20.57 -0.81 -15.70
CA ILE A 299 -21.95 -0.41 -16.04
C ILE A 299 -21.95 0.81 -16.97
N ASN A 300 -21.10 1.80 -16.71
CA ASN A 300 -21.10 3.08 -17.44
C ASN A 300 -20.41 3.00 -18.80
N TYR A 301 -19.32 2.23 -18.90
CA TYR A 301 -18.45 2.21 -20.08
C TYR A 301 -18.44 0.86 -20.80
N GLY A 302 -18.95 -0.21 -20.18
CA GLY A 302 -18.85 -1.57 -20.69
C GLY A 302 -17.64 -2.33 -20.13
N PHE A 303 -17.75 -3.67 -20.07
CA PHE A 303 -16.72 -4.53 -19.46
C PHE A 303 -15.42 -4.54 -20.27
N TYR A 304 -15.53 -4.58 -21.60
CA TYR A 304 -14.36 -4.66 -22.48
C TYR A 304 -13.59 -3.35 -22.46
N GLU A 305 -14.30 -2.23 -22.54
CA GLU A 305 -13.80 -0.86 -22.51
C GLU A 305 -13.15 -0.53 -21.16
N SER A 306 -13.72 -1.05 -20.07
CA SER A 306 -13.17 -0.84 -18.73
C SER A 306 -11.83 -1.54 -18.50
N ILE A 307 -11.57 -2.67 -19.16
CA ILE A 307 -10.42 -3.55 -18.88
C ILE A 307 -9.38 -3.58 -19.99
N PHE A 308 -9.81 -3.72 -21.24
CA PHE A 308 -8.96 -4.10 -22.36
C PHE A 308 -8.68 -2.96 -23.34
N GLU A 309 -9.48 -1.90 -23.29
CA GLU A 309 -9.27 -0.77 -24.18
C GLU A 309 -8.07 0.08 -23.73
N ARG A 310 -7.42 0.73 -24.70
CA ARG A 310 -6.12 1.42 -24.60
C ARG A 310 -6.10 2.58 -23.59
N SER A 311 -7.28 3.03 -23.18
CA SER A 311 -7.51 4.01 -22.13
C SER A 311 -8.48 3.40 -21.11
N SER A 312 -8.08 2.27 -20.49
CA SER A 312 -8.87 1.56 -19.49
C SER A 312 -9.44 2.56 -18.48
N TYR A 313 -10.77 2.74 -18.50
CA TYR A 313 -11.45 3.68 -17.61
C TYR A 313 -11.29 3.28 -16.13
N PHE A 314 -10.90 2.02 -15.87
CA PHE A 314 -10.58 1.52 -14.54
C PHE A 314 -9.23 0.81 -14.51
N ASP A 315 -8.45 1.11 -13.50
CA ASP A 315 -7.15 0.47 -13.29
C ASP A 315 -7.28 -0.75 -12.36
N ILE A 316 -7.15 -1.94 -12.96
CA ILE A 316 -7.26 -3.22 -12.26
C ILE A 316 -6.25 -3.35 -11.12
N GLY A 317 -5.10 -2.65 -11.19
CA GLY A 317 -4.09 -2.66 -10.13
C GLY A 317 -4.64 -2.26 -8.76
N TYR A 318 -5.75 -1.52 -8.68
CA TYR A 318 -6.37 -1.13 -7.40
C TYR A 318 -6.84 -2.31 -6.53
N PHE A 319 -7.09 -3.48 -7.09
CA PHE A 319 -7.40 -4.67 -6.28
C PHE A 319 -6.19 -5.17 -5.46
N ILE A 320 -4.99 -4.60 -5.63
CA ILE A 320 -3.84 -4.91 -4.77
C ILE A 320 -4.01 -4.32 -3.37
N PHE A 321 -4.78 -3.24 -3.21
CA PHE A 321 -4.98 -2.55 -1.94
C PHE A 321 -5.40 -3.48 -0.78
N PRO A 322 -6.46 -4.31 -0.93
CA PRO A 322 -6.91 -5.18 0.15
C PRO A 322 -5.99 -6.39 0.42
N ILE A 323 -5.17 -6.82 -0.54
CA ILE A 323 -4.46 -8.11 -0.50
C ILE A 323 -3.51 -8.21 0.70
N PRO A 324 -2.59 -7.26 0.95
CA PRO A 324 -1.69 -7.36 2.10
C PRO A 324 -2.45 -7.45 3.43
N PHE A 325 -3.55 -6.72 3.58
CA PHE A 325 -4.38 -6.76 4.78
C PHE A 325 -5.04 -8.12 4.99
N PHE A 326 -5.58 -8.73 3.93
CA PHE A 326 -6.09 -10.10 4.01
C PHE A 326 -5.00 -11.10 4.38
N ILE A 327 -3.81 -11.00 3.79
CA ILE A 327 -2.69 -11.90 4.11
C ILE A 327 -2.30 -11.78 5.59
N PHE A 328 -2.23 -10.57 6.15
CA PHE A 328 -1.94 -10.36 7.58
C PHE A 328 -3.08 -10.73 8.53
N SER A 329 -4.31 -10.85 8.02
CA SER A 329 -5.45 -11.37 8.77
C SER A 329 -5.41 -12.89 8.98
N ILE A 330 -4.60 -13.62 8.21
CA ILE A 330 -4.49 -15.08 8.33
C ILE A 330 -3.45 -15.43 9.41
N ASN A 331 -3.84 -16.22 10.43
CA ASN A 331 -2.99 -16.83 11.48
C ASN A 331 -1.67 -16.11 11.76
N SER A 332 -1.69 -15.15 12.69
CA SER A 332 -0.57 -14.26 12.97
C SER A 332 -0.20 -14.26 14.45
N LYS A 333 1.08 -14.06 14.77
CA LYS A 333 1.57 -13.80 16.14
C LYS A 333 1.07 -12.48 16.72
N LEU A 334 0.23 -11.76 15.98
CA LEU A 334 -0.24 -10.44 16.35
C LEU A 334 -1.06 -10.45 17.66
N GLU A 335 -1.46 -11.60 18.19
CA GLU A 335 -2.22 -11.73 19.43
C GLU A 335 -1.37 -12.01 20.68
N VAL A 336 -0.07 -12.29 20.55
CA VAL A 336 0.75 -12.86 21.66
C VAL A 336 1.51 -11.79 22.47
N ASN A 337 1.31 -10.49 22.23
CA ASN A 337 1.93 -9.42 23.02
C ASN A 337 0.92 -8.39 23.51
#